data_AF-A0A2V0NYL2-F1
#
_entry.id   AF-A0A2V0NYL2-F1
#
_cell.length_a   1.000
_cell.length_b   1.000
_cell.length_c   1.000
_cell.angle_alpha   90.00
_cell.angle_beta   90.00
_cell.angle_gamma   90.00
#
_symmetry.space_group_name_H-M   'P 1'
#
loop_
_entity.id
_entity.type
_entity.pdbx_description
1 polymer ?
#
loop_
_entity_poly.entity_id
_entity_poly.type
_entity_poly.pdbx_seq_one_letter_code
_entity_poly.pdbx_strand_id
1 'polypeptide(L)'
;MSDSAQRGGEPSWTSAVQLQNAVCERLTKDGALDSIRRKIIDHIRNDAVLNARLRELLDARCRGGDLDGLEGKPKGVQRNKVSEIKSEILASLQGDAEAALWQLLTGPDSDVASEVATRAHEALCSVAEEDARAWAEAWRRARDEEQQQRRAERRAGAAGGQQQQQQQQQQWGRAGAPSGQQPGFYAPRGGGGSR
;
A
#
# COMPACT_ATOMS: atom_id res chain seq x y z
N MET A 1 12.96 -8.51 39.64
CA MET A 1 11.85 -7.65 39.19
C MET A 1 12.10 -7.37 37.72
N SER A 2 11.38 -8.06 36.84
CA SER A 2 11.61 -8.04 35.40
C SER A 2 10.57 -7.12 34.75
N ASP A 3 10.95 -5.89 34.44
CA ASP A 3 10.17 -5.00 33.60
C ASP A 3 10.31 -5.44 32.15
N SER A 4 9.43 -6.36 31.74
CA SER A 4 9.22 -6.74 30.34
C SER A 4 8.06 -5.93 29.76
N ALA A 5 8.20 -4.61 29.75
CA ALA A 5 7.30 -3.71 29.03
C ALA A 5 7.94 -3.37 27.69
N GLN A 6 7.79 -4.27 26.71
CA GLN A 6 8.18 -4.00 25.33
C GLN A 6 7.04 -4.40 24.40
N ARG A 7 6.72 -3.46 23.48
CA ARG A 7 5.95 -3.61 22.24
C ARG A 7 4.44 -3.37 22.32
N GLY A 8 4.07 -2.17 22.77
CA GLY A 8 3.10 -1.39 21.97
C GLY A 8 3.86 -0.77 20.81
N GLY A 9 3.99 -1.48 19.69
CA GLY A 9 4.59 -0.93 18.47
C GLY A 9 3.65 0.14 17.92
N GLU A 10 4.03 1.40 18.10
CA GLU A 10 3.42 2.52 17.36
C GLU A 10 3.51 2.25 15.85
N PRO A 11 2.57 2.77 15.04
CA PRO A 11 2.65 2.64 13.60
C PRO A 11 4.02 3.15 13.14
N SER A 12 4.83 2.27 12.54
CA SER A 12 6.02 2.72 11.84
C SER A 12 5.50 3.54 10.67
N TRP A 13 5.50 4.86 10.81
CA TRP A 13 5.30 5.75 9.68
C TRP A 13 6.32 5.30 8.64
N THR A 14 5.81 4.66 7.59
CA THR A 14 6.58 4.24 6.43
C THR A 14 7.42 5.45 6.05
N SER A 15 8.74 5.27 5.95
CA SER A 15 9.62 6.37 5.57
C SER A 15 9.05 7.03 4.31
N ALA A 16 9.22 8.35 4.14
CA ALA A 16 8.67 9.04 2.97
C ALA A 16 9.02 8.34 1.64
N VAL A 17 10.19 7.70 1.59
CA VAL A 17 10.66 6.86 0.47
C VAL A 17 9.80 5.61 0.26
N GLN A 18 9.43 4.89 1.32
CA GLN A 18 8.57 3.71 1.23
C GLN A 18 7.16 4.07 0.78
N LEU A 19 6.60 5.18 1.29
CA LEU A 19 5.30 5.68 0.86
C LEU A 19 5.33 6.08 -0.62
N GLN A 20 6.37 6.80 -1.04
CA GLN A 20 6.55 7.17 -2.45
C GLN A 20 6.64 5.93 -3.35
N ASN A 21 7.40 4.91 -2.96
CA ASN A 21 7.49 3.66 -3.72
C ASN A 21 6.15 2.93 -3.80
N ALA A 22 5.41 2.84 -2.69
CA ALA A 22 4.09 2.20 -2.66
C ALA A 22 3.08 2.93 -3.57
N VAL A 23 3.11 4.27 -3.58
CA VAL A 23 2.30 5.09 -4.49
C VAL A 23 2.68 4.85 -5.95
N CYS A 24 3.99 4.85 -6.28
CA CYS A 24 4.46 4.58 -7.64
C CYS A 24 4.07 3.17 -8.10
N GLU A 25 4.20 2.16 -7.24
CA GLU A 25 3.76 0.80 -7.55
C GLU A 25 2.24 0.73 -7.80
N ARG A 26 1.44 1.42 -6.97
CA ARG A 26 -0.01 1.50 -7.15
C ARG A 26 -0.37 2.11 -8.49
N LEU A 27 0.17 3.28 -8.79
CA LEU A 27 -0.05 3.98 -10.06
C LEU A 27 0.39 3.16 -11.28
N THR A 28 1.42 2.32 -11.12
CA THR A 28 1.86 1.38 -12.15
C THR A 28 0.85 0.24 -12.32
N LYS A 29 0.44 -0.41 -11.22
CA LYS A 29 -0.52 -1.53 -11.24
C LYS A 29 -1.88 -1.12 -11.81
N ASP A 30 -2.32 0.09 -11.51
CA ASP A 30 -3.62 0.61 -11.95
C ASP A 30 -3.57 1.20 -13.38
N GLY A 31 -2.40 1.19 -14.03
CA GLY A 31 -2.21 1.70 -15.40
C GLY A 31 -2.29 3.22 -15.52
N ALA A 32 -2.33 3.95 -14.40
CA ALA A 32 -2.43 5.41 -14.37
C ALA A 32 -1.23 6.07 -15.05
N LEU A 33 -0.01 5.56 -14.80
CA LEU A 33 1.21 6.08 -15.45
C LEU A 33 1.18 5.91 -16.98
N ASP A 34 0.69 4.78 -17.48
CA ASP A 34 0.56 4.55 -18.92
C ASP A 34 -0.53 5.42 -19.56
N SER A 35 -1.62 5.68 -18.83
CA SER A 35 -2.65 6.65 -19.26
C SER A 35 -2.06 8.04 -19.40
N ILE A 36 -1.38 8.53 -18.37
CA ILE A 36 -0.71 9.85 -18.35
C ILE A 36 0.34 9.93 -19.47
N ARG A 37 1.16 8.89 -19.65
CA ARG A 37 2.18 8.84 -20.71
C ARG A 37 1.55 8.98 -22.10
N ARG A 38 0.45 8.27 -22.38
CA ARG A 38 -0.26 8.38 -23.65
C ARG A 38 -0.81 9.78 -23.86
N LYS A 39 -1.42 10.37 -22.83
CA LYS A 39 -1.96 11.73 -22.88
C LYS A 39 -0.88 12.78 -23.18
N ILE A 40 0.29 12.67 -22.54
CA ILE A 40 1.45 13.53 -22.84
C ILE A 40 1.89 13.38 -24.30
N ILE A 41 2.03 12.14 -24.78
CA ILE A 41 2.43 11.87 -26.17
C ILE A 41 1.42 12.48 -27.15
N ASP A 42 0.13 12.31 -26.90
CA ASP A 42 -0.94 12.85 -27.74
C ASP A 42 -0.93 14.38 -27.74
N HIS A 43 -0.67 15.01 -26.59
CA HIS A 43 -0.52 16.46 -26.50
C HIS A 43 0.66 16.96 -27.33
N ILE A 44 1.86 16.41 -27.11
CA ILE A 44 3.07 16.81 -27.83
C ILE A 44 2.89 16.59 -29.34
N ARG A 45 2.25 15.49 -29.75
CA ARG A 45 2.00 15.20 -31.16
C ARG A 45 1.06 16.22 -31.82
N ASN A 46 0.09 16.72 -31.06
CA ASN A 46 -0.91 17.68 -31.56
C ASN A 46 -0.55 19.14 -31.22
N ASP A 47 0.59 19.38 -30.58
CA ASP A 47 1.01 20.71 -30.19
C ASP A 47 1.21 21.60 -31.43
N ALA A 48 0.47 22.71 -31.48
CA ALA A 48 0.45 23.58 -32.65
C ALA A 48 1.79 24.29 -32.86
N VAL A 49 2.50 24.63 -31.77
CA VAL A 49 3.77 25.36 -31.82
C VAL A 49 4.87 24.44 -32.33
N LEU A 50 4.99 23.23 -31.77
CA LEU A 50 5.94 22.22 -32.24
C LEU A 50 5.67 21.83 -33.69
N ASN A 51 4.41 21.65 -34.08
CA ASN A 51 4.05 21.32 -35.45
C ASN A 51 4.35 22.48 -36.42
N ALA A 52 4.13 23.73 -36.00
CA ALA A 52 4.51 24.90 -36.81
C ALA A 52 6.02 24.98 -36.98
N ARG A 53 6.78 24.77 -35.90
CA ARG A 53 8.25 24.79 -35.94
C ARG A 53 8.82 23.67 -36.79
N LEU A 54 8.26 22.46 -36.69
CA LEU A 54 8.62 21.34 -37.55
C LEU A 54 8.43 21.67 -39.03
N ARG A 55 7.30 22.28 -39.39
CA ARG A 55 7.03 22.71 -40.78
C ARG A 55 8.04 23.76 -41.23
N GLU A 56 8.34 24.75 -40.41
CA GLU A 56 9.34 25.78 -40.72
C GLU A 56 10.72 25.18 -41.00
N LEU A 57 11.16 24.24 -40.16
CA LEU A 57 12.44 23.54 -40.34
C LEU A 57 12.45 22.70 -41.62
N LEU A 58 11.36 21.98 -41.91
CA LEU A 58 11.23 21.21 -43.16
C LEU A 58 11.26 22.13 -44.39
N ASP A 59 10.52 23.24 -44.36
CA ASP A 59 10.48 24.22 -45.46
C ASP A 59 11.85 24.89 -45.68
N ALA A 60 12.61 25.14 -44.61
CA ALA A 60 13.97 25.66 -44.71
C ALA A 60 14.90 24.66 -45.40
N ARG A 61 14.82 23.37 -45.06
CA ARG A 61 15.60 22.30 -45.67
C ARG A 61 15.23 22.09 -47.15
N CYS A 62 13.95 22.14 -47.48
CA CYS A 62 13.47 22.07 -48.87
C CYS A 62 13.97 23.26 -49.70
N ARG A 63 13.90 24.49 -49.17
CA ARG A 63 14.41 25.69 -49.87
C ARG A 63 15.93 25.75 -49.97
N GLY A 64 16.64 25.13 -49.03
CA GLY A 64 18.10 25.04 -49.02
C GLY A 64 18.66 24.03 -50.03
N GLY A 65 17.81 23.26 -50.70
CA GLY A 65 18.24 22.26 -51.69
C GLY A 65 18.92 21.03 -51.07
N ASP A 66 18.74 20.77 -49.76
CA ASP A 66 19.36 19.64 -49.07
C ASP A 66 18.94 18.26 -49.61
N LEU A 67 17.83 18.24 -50.36
CA LEU A 67 17.29 17.07 -51.05
C LEU A 67 17.53 17.10 -52.57
N ASP A 68 18.11 18.18 -53.10
CA ASP A 68 18.34 18.33 -54.53
C ASP A 68 19.43 17.37 -55.02
N GLY A 69 19.25 16.82 -56.22
CA GLY A 69 20.20 15.87 -56.81
C GLY A 69 20.23 14.51 -56.13
N LEU A 70 19.23 14.16 -55.30
CA LEU A 70 19.01 12.80 -54.81
C LEU A 70 18.38 11.88 -55.87
N GLU A 71 17.71 12.44 -56.88
CA GLU A 71 17.17 11.68 -58.02
C GLU A 71 18.30 10.94 -58.76
N GLY A 72 18.09 9.65 -59.03
CA GLY A 72 19.08 8.78 -59.68
C GLY A 72 20.19 8.23 -58.75
N LYS A 73 20.29 8.69 -57.50
CA LYS A 73 21.25 8.12 -56.54
C LYS A 73 20.81 6.75 -56.01
N PRO A 74 21.75 5.90 -55.56
CA PRO A 74 21.40 4.63 -54.92
C PRO A 74 20.50 4.84 -53.70
N LYS A 75 19.50 3.97 -53.53
CA LYS A 75 18.52 4.05 -52.42
C LYS A 75 19.17 4.16 -51.03
N GLY A 76 20.32 3.50 -50.83
CA GLY A 76 21.07 3.60 -49.56
C GLY A 76 21.55 5.02 -49.26
N VAL A 77 22.03 5.75 -50.28
CA VAL A 77 22.49 7.13 -50.16
C VAL A 77 21.31 8.07 -49.86
N GLN A 78 20.19 7.89 -50.58
CA GLN A 78 18.96 8.65 -50.33
C GLN A 78 18.45 8.45 -48.89
N ARG A 79 18.37 7.21 -48.44
CA ARG A 79 17.92 6.88 -47.08
C ARG A 79 18.84 7.47 -46.01
N ASN A 80 20.15 7.41 -46.21
CA ASN A 80 21.10 7.99 -45.27
C ASN A 80 20.93 9.50 -45.17
N LYS A 81 20.77 10.20 -46.30
CA LYS A 81 20.58 11.66 -46.30
C LYS A 81 19.28 12.08 -45.62
N VAL A 82 18.18 11.38 -45.91
CA VAL A 82 16.89 11.60 -45.23
C VAL A 82 17.01 11.33 -43.73
N SER A 83 17.74 10.28 -43.34
CA SER A 83 17.97 9.96 -41.92
C SER A 83 18.79 11.04 -41.21
N GLU A 84 19.81 11.60 -41.87
CA GLU A 84 20.63 12.69 -41.34
C GLU A 84 19.77 13.94 -41.09
N ILE A 85 19.02 14.38 -42.10
CA ILE A 85 18.12 15.54 -42.01
C ILE A 85 17.08 15.33 -40.89
N LYS A 86 16.50 14.13 -40.81
CA LYS A 86 15.55 13.79 -39.74
C LYS A 86 16.20 13.95 -38.36
N SER A 87 17.41 13.43 -38.16
CA SER A 87 18.12 13.53 -36.88
C SER A 87 18.41 14.99 -36.50
N GLU A 88 18.81 15.82 -37.45
CA GLU A 88 19.08 17.24 -37.21
C GLU A 88 17.82 18.04 -36.85
N ILE A 89 16.71 17.76 -37.54
CA ILE A 89 15.41 18.38 -37.22
C ILE A 89 14.95 17.96 -35.82
N LEU A 90 15.07 16.67 -35.49
CA LEU A 90 14.71 16.17 -34.16
C LEU A 90 15.58 16.81 -33.06
N ALA A 91 16.88 16.94 -33.28
CA ALA A 91 17.78 17.61 -32.34
C ALA A 91 17.40 19.09 -32.16
N SER A 92 16.99 19.76 -33.23
CA SER A 92 16.55 21.16 -33.19
C SER A 92 15.22 21.34 -32.44
N LEU A 93 14.30 20.38 -32.56
CA LEU A 93 13.00 20.39 -31.88
C LEU A 93 13.07 19.94 -30.42
N GLN A 94 14.16 19.29 -30.00
CA GLN A 94 14.24 18.70 -28.67
C GLN A 94 14.01 19.73 -27.56
N GLY A 95 14.65 20.90 -27.64
CA GLY A 95 14.49 21.95 -26.64
C GLY A 95 13.05 22.49 -26.57
N ASP A 96 12.40 22.66 -27.72
CA ASP A 96 11.01 23.11 -27.78
C ASP A 96 10.07 22.05 -27.21
N ALA A 97 10.32 20.76 -27.50
CA ALA A 97 9.53 19.65 -27.00
C ALA A 97 9.68 19.47 -25.48
N GLU A 98 10.89 19.66 -24.94
CA GLU A 98 11.14 19.68 -23.50
C GLU A 98 10.43 20.86 -22.82
N ALA A 99 10.44 22.05 -23.43
CA ALA A 99 9.70 23.20 -22.93
C ALA A 99 8.18 22.96 -22.92
N ALA A 100 7.63 22.38 -23.99
CA ALA A 100 6.22 22.00 -24.06
C ALA A 100 5.85 20.96 -23.00
N LEU A 101 6.71 19.95 -22.80
CA LEU A 101 6.53 18.95 -21.74
C LEU A 101 6.54 19.60 -20.35
N TRP A 102 7.45 20.53 -20.08
CA TRP A 102 7.49 21.25 -18.80
C TRP A 102 6.24 22.07 -18.56
N GLN A 103 5.72 22.75 -19.58
CA GLN A 103 4.45 23.47 -19.49
C GLN A 103 3.28 22.51 -19.23
N LEU A 104 3.27 21.33 -19.85
CA LEU A 104 2.25 20.32 -19.58
C LEU A 104 2.33 19.75 -18.16
N LEU A 105 3.52 19.65 -17.57
CA LEU A 105 3.66 19.06 -16.24
C LEU A 105 3.50 20.08 -15.10
N THR A 106 3.75 21.36 -15.36
CA THR A 106 3.78 22.40 -14.33
C THR A 106 2.81 23.55 -14.56
N GLY A 107 2.15 23.58 -15.72
CA GLY A 107 1.18 24.61 -16.08
C GLY A 107 -0.04 24.57 -15.17
N PRO A 108 -0.51 25.73 -14.67
CA PRO A 108 -1.65 25.81 -13.76
C PRO A 108 -2.97 25.33 -14.38
N ASP A 109 -3.11 25.48 -15.70
CA ASP A 109 -4.30 25.07 -16.46
C ASP A 109 -4.09 23.73 -17.19
N SER A 110 -3.02 22.99 -16.87
CA SER A 110 -2.74 21.73 -17.54
C SER A 110 -3.64 20.61 -17.05
N ASP A 111 -4.38 20.02 -17.98
CA ASP A 111 -5.21 18.84 -17.77
C ASP A 111 -4.37 17.60 -17.43
N VAL A 112 -3.12 17.54 -17.90
CA VAL A 112 -2.15 16.49 -17.54
C VAL A 112 -1.69 16.67 -16.10
N ALA A 113 -1.31 17.89 -15.70
CA ALA A 113 -0.84 18.17 -14.35
C ALA A 113 -1.94 17.89 -13.31
N SER A 114 -3.17 18.33 -13.60
CA SER A 114 -4.34 18.03 -12.77
C SER A 114 -4.61 16.53 -12.65
N GLU A 115 -4.48 15.78 -13.74
CA GLU A 115 -4.66 14.33 -13.72
C GLU A 115 -3.57 13.63 -12.90
N VAL A 116 -2.31 14.01 -13.07
CA VAL A 116 -1.18 13.49 -12.25
C VAL A 116 -1.46 13.71 -10.77
N ALA A 117 -1.82 14.94 -10.38
CA ALA A 117 -2.12 15.28 -8.98
C ALA A 117 -3.28 14.45 -8.42
N THR A 118 -4.35 14.31 -9.19
CA THR A 118 -5.55 13.54 -8.80
C THR A 118 -5.20 12.07 -8.58
N ARG A 119 -4.50 11.44 -9.54
CA ARG A 119 -4.12 10.02 -9.45
C ARG A 119 -3.15 9.77 -8.30
N ALA A 120 -2.18 10.65 -8.10
CA ALA A 120 -1.26 10.55 -6.98
C ALA A 120 -1.99 10.66 -5.63
N HIS A 121 -2.98 11.55 -5.53
CA HIS A 121 -3.81 11.67 -4.33
C HIS A 121 -4.65 10.41 -4.09
N GLU A 122 -5.33 9.89 -5.11
CA GLU A 122 -6.09 8.63 -5.03
C GLU A 122 -5.21 7.47 -4.56
N ALA A 123 -4.00 7.34 -5.12
CA ALA A 123 -3.06 6.30 -4.74
C ALA A 123 -2.56 6.47 -3.29
N LEU A 124 -2.28 7.71 -2.85
CA LEU A 124 -1.91 8.01 -1.47
C LEU A 124 -3.03 7.61 -0.50
N CYS A 125 -4.28 7.97 -0.80
CA CYS A 125 -5.44 7.58 0.01
C CYS A 125 -5.58 6.06 0.08
N SER A 126 -5.47 5.37 -1.05
CA SER A 126 -5.57 3.91 -1.10
C SER A 126 -4.48 3.22 -0.27
N VAL A 127 -3.23 3.68 -0.35
CA VAL A 127 -2.13 3.13 0.45
C VAL A 127 -2.37 3.37 1.95
N ALA A 128 -2.79 4.57 2.32
CA ALA A 128 -3.08 4.90 3.71
C ALA A 128 -4.25 4.06 4.28
N GLU A 129 -5.28 3.79 3.47
CA GLU A 129 -6.38 2.90 3.87
C GLU A 129 -5.93 1.45 4.06
N GLU A 130 -5.06 0.94 3.19
CA GLU A 130 -4.50 -0.41 3.31
C GLU A 130 -3.65 -0.54 4.58
N ASP A 131 -2.81 0.44 4.88
CA ASP A 131 -1.99 0.49 6.09
C ASP A 131 -2.87 0.53 7.35
N ALA A 132 -3.93 1.36 7.35
CA ALA A 132 -4.87 1.44 8.47
C ALA A 132 -5.61 0.11 8.70
N ARG A 133 -6.02 -0.58 7.63
CA ARG A 133 -6.65 -1.91 7.71
C ARG A 133 -5.68 -2.96 8.25
N ALA A 134 -4.45 -2.99 7.73
CA ALA A 134 -3.41 -3.92 8.17
C ALA A 134 -3.07 -3.73 9.66
N TRP A 135 -2.97 -2.48 10.11
CA TRP A 135 -2.76 -2.15 11.51
C TRP A 135 -3.92 -2.62 12.39
N ALA A 136 -5.18 -2.34 11.99
CA ALA A 136 -6.36 -2.77 12.73
C ALA A 136 -6.46 -4.30 12.83
N GLU A 137 -6.07 -5.03 11.79
CA GLU A 137 -5.97 -6.49 11.83
C GLU A 137 -4.87 -7.00 12.76
N ALA A 138 -3.67 -6.43 12.68
CA ALA A 138 -2.56 -6.81 13.55
C ALA A 138 -2.91 -6.57 15.03
N TRP A 139 -3.57 -5.44 15.32
CA TRP A 139 -4.02 -5.12 16.67
C TRP A 139 -5.08 -6.10 17.19
N ARG A 140 -6.04 -6.50 16.36
CA ARG A 140 -7.03 -7.53 16.72
C ARG A 140 -6.37 -8.88 17.00
N ARG A 141 -5.45 -9.34 16.13
CA ARG A 141 -4.72 -10.60 16.33
C ARG A 141 -3.93 -10.60 17.63
N ALA A 142 -3.20 -9.52 17.92
CA ALA A 142 -2.46 -9.38 19.17
C ALA A 142 -3.37 -9.42 20.41
N ARG A 143 -4.56 -8.80 20.35
CA ARG A 143 -5.55 -8.85 21.44
C ARG A 143 -6.13 -10.24 21.64
N ASP A 144 -6.43 -10.95 20.56
CA ASP A 144 -6.94 -12.32 20.61
C ASP A 144 -5.90 -13.29 21.20
N GLU A 145 -4.63 -13.15 20.80
CA GLU A 145 -3.51 -13.93 21.34
C GLU A 145 -3.30 -13.68 22.83
N GLU A 146 -3.36 -12.41 23.27
CA GLU A 146 -3.30 -12.04 24.70
C GLU A 146 -4.45 -12.68 25.49
N GLN A 147 -5.66 -12.66 24.94
CA GLN A 147 -6.82 -13.25 25.59
C GLN A 147 -6.72 -14.78 25.68
N GLN A 148 -6.17 -15.43 24.64
CA GLN A 148 -5.92 -16.87 24.64
C GLN A 148 -4.84 -17.26 25.66
N GLN A 149 -3.73 -16.51 25.75
CA GLN A 149 -2.70 -16.73 26.77
C GLN A 149 -3.26 -16.60 28.19
N ARG A 150 -4.00 -15.53 28.49
CA ARG A 150 -4.62 -15.35 29.81
C ARG A 150 -5.59 -16.49 30.17
N ARG A 151 -6.32 -17.04 29.19
CA ARG A 151 -7.20 -18.21 29.40
C ARG A 151 -6.40 -19.49 29.64
N ALA A 152 -5.30 -19.69 28.91
CA ALA A 152 -4.40 -20.83 29.10
C ALA A 152 -3.74 -20.81 30.49
N GLU A 153 -3.24 -19.65 30.92
CA GLU A 153 -2.64 -19.45 32.25
C GLU A 153 -3.64 -19.71 33.38
N ARG A 154 -4.89 -19.22 33.26
CA ARG A 154 -5.93 -19.50 34.25
C ARG A 154 -6.25 -20.99 34.35
N ARG A 155 -6.26 -21.72 33.24
CA ARG A 155 -6.48 -23.18 33.23
C ARG A 155 -5.30 -23.93 33.85
N ALA A 156 -4.06 -23.53 33.52
CA ALA A 156 -2.86 -24.12 34.11
C ALA A 156 -2.79 -23.87 35.64
N GLY A 157 -3.12 -22.66 36.10
CA GLY A 157 -3.18 -22.33 37.52
C GLY A 157 -4.29 -23.08 38.27
N ALA A 158 -5.47 -23.25 37.66
CA ALA A 158 -6.56 -24.04 38.25
C ALA A 158 -6.22 -25.54 38.36
N ALA A 159 -5.53 -26.10 37.35
CA ALA A 159 -5.06 -27.49 37.38
C ALA A 159 -4.01 -27.72 38.49
N GLY A 160 -3.05 -26.80 38.67
CA GLY A 160 -2.08 -26.86 39.76
C GLY A 160 -2.71 -26.71 41.16
N GLY A 161 -3.71 -25.83 41.29
CA GLY A 161 -4.45 -25.63 42.55
C GLY A 161 -5.30 -26.84 42.96
N GLN A 162 -5.94 -27.53 42.01
CA GLN A 162 -6.68 -28.76 42.30
C GLN A 162 -5.77 -29.91 42.74
N GLN A 163 -4.57 -30.03 42.19
CA GLN A 163 -3.60 -31.05 42.59
C GLN A 163 -3.09 -30.81 44.02
N GLN A 164 -2.86 -29.54 44.39
CA GLN A 164 -2.44 -29.18 45.75
C GLN A 164 -3.57 -29.35 46.78
N GLN A 165 -4.81 -29.07 46.39
CA GLN A 165 -5.98 -29.27 47.25
C GLN A 165 -6.31 -30.77 47.45
N GLN A 166 -6.11 -31.62 46.44
CA GLN A 166 -6.21 -33.07 46.60
C GLN A 166 -5.11 -33.64 47.52
N GLN A 167 -3.87 -33.12 47.45
CA GLN A 167 -2.82 -33.54 48.39
C GLN A 167 -3.11 -33.08 49.82
N GLN A 168 -3.71 -31.90 50.03
CA GLN A 168 -4.13 -31.48 51.37
C GLN A 168 -5.30 -32.35 51.89
N GLN A 169 -6.30 -32.66 51.07
CA GLN A 169 -7.40 -33.55 51.49
C GLN A 169 -6.91 -34.96 51.85
N GLN A 170 -5.85 -35.48 51.22
CA GLN A 170 -5.23 -36.74 51.62
C GLN A 170 -4.45 -36.65 52.94
N GLN A 171 -3.88 -35.48 53.28
CA GLN A 171 -3.23 -35.28 54.58
C GLN A 171 -4.25 -35.16 55.73
N TRP A 172 -5.38 -34.47 55.51
CA TRP A 172 -6.45 -34.37 56.50
C TRP A 172 -7.32 -35.64 56.58
N GLY A 173 -7.50 -36.37 55.48
CA GLY A 173 -8.21 -37.66 55.46
C GLY A 173 -7.46 -38.81 56.15
N ARG A 174 -6.16 -38.66 56.42
CA ARG A 174 -5.35 -39.64 57.15
C ARG A 174 -5.22 -39.34 58.65
N ALA A 175 -5.62 -38.14 59.07
CA ALA A 175 -5.57 -37.69 60.46
C ALA A 175 -6.99 -37.40 60.97
N GLY A 176 -7.74 -38.45 61.30
CA GLY A 176 -8.99 -38.31 62.05
C GLY A 176 -10.09 -39.23 61.59
N ALA A 177 -10.01 -40.51 61.97
CA ALA A 177 -11.22 -41.27 62.27
C ALA A 177 -11.48 -41.15 63.78
N PRO A 178 -12.31 -40.21 64.26
CA PRO A 178 -13.01 -40.41 65.51
C PRO A 178 -14.21 -41.31 65.21
N SER A 179 -14.15 -42.50 65.77
CA SER A 179 -15.28 -43.39 65.97
C SER A 179 -16.45 -42.66 66.64
N GLY A 180 -17.62 -42.80 66.05
CA GLY A 180 -18.91 -42.84 66.73
C GLY A 180 -19.33 -41.60 67.53
N GLN A 181 -20.28 -40.84 66.98
CA GLN A 181 -21.60 -40.62 67.59
C GLN A 181 -22.43 -39.71 66.69
N GLN A 182 -23.54 -40.24 66.17
CA GLN A 182 -24.60 -39.44 65.56
C GLN A 182 -25.38 -38.71 66.65
N PRO A 183 -25.66 -37.41 66.51
CA PRO A 183 -26.87 -36.81 67.06
C PRO A 183 -27.95 -36.81 65.97
N GLY A 184 -29.04 -37.50 66.25
CA GLY A 184 -30.23 -37.51 65.40
C GLY A 184 -30.76 -36.09 65.20
N PHE A 185 -30.96 -35.71 63.93
CA PHE A 185 -31.74 -34.53 63.58
C PHE A 185 -33.06 -34.96 62.96
N TYR A 186 -34.12 -34.62 63.68
CA TYR A 186 -35.52 -34.67 63.27
C TYR A 186 -35.73 -33.88 61.97
N ALA A 187 -36.40 -34.50 61.01
CA ALA A 187 -36.98 -33.83 59.86
C ALA A 187 -38.36 -33.26 60.22
N PRO A 188 -38.70 -32.01 59.87
CA PRO A 188 -40.09 -31.62 59.69
C PRO A 188 -40.49 -31.88 58.24
N ARG A 189 -41.35 -32.89 58.08
CA ARG A 189 -42.13 -33.17 56.89
C ARG A 189 -43.17 -32.05 56.73
N GLY A 190 -43.18 -31.42 55.56
CA GLY A 190 -44.16 -30.39 55.22
C GLY A 190 -45.58 -30.92 55.04
N GLY A 191 -46.48 -29.97 54.86
CA GLY A 191 -47.70 -30.13 54.05
C GLY A 191 -49.00 -30.08 54.83
N GLY A 192 -49.90 -29.22 54.35
CA GLY A 192 -51.35 -29.43 54.49
C GLY A 192 -52.10 -28.24 55.07
N GLY A 193 -52.51 -27.31 54.19
CA GLY A 193 -53.56 -26.35 54.52
C GLY A 193 -54.96 -26.98 54.57
N SER A 194 -55.91 -26.25 55.15
CA SER A 194 -57.29 -26.04 54.69
C SER A 194 -58.17 -25.59 55.86
N ARG A 195 -58.50 -24.30 55.91
CA ARG A 195 -59.87 -23.72 55.84
C ARG A 195 -59.81 -22.24 56.18
#